data_AF-A0A1H8G6A4-F1
#
_entry.id   AF-A0A1H8G6A4-F1
#
_cell.length_a   1.000
_cell.length_b   1.000
_cell.length_c   1.000
_cell.angle_alpha   90.00
_cell.angle_beta   90.00
_cell.angle_gamma   90.00
#
_symmetry.space_group_name_H-M   'P 1'
#
loop_
_entity.id
_entity.type
_entity.pdbx_description
1 polymer ?
#
loop_
_entity_poly.entity_id
_entity_poly.type
_entity_poly.pdbx_seq_one_letter_code
_entity_poly.pdbx_strand_id
1 'polypeptide(L)'
;MIRFACRDTQKNLTAYINGELERPLEEWISRHLQECPRCQASVQTEKRLNRQLESALAPEPAPEGLRERIMASIAQEARAGRRDMSWGEVMICALSLSLLLCFAVIWLDGPAVYSTLAEWGGFVSRLGSRLSEWEIGGGVVASLSVQWDNTVGTVQSVWNQPDAGMVFFILLFCFIAAGYQWLRLSKWTT
;
A
#
# COMPACT_ATOMS: atom_id res chain seq x y z
N MET A 1 -17.99 33.31 10.63
CA MET A 1 -18.96 32.28 11.06
C MET A 1 -20.07 32.22 10.03
N ILE A 2 -20.25 31.07 9.38
CA ILE A 2 -21.34 30.87 8.42
C ILE A 2 -22.63 30.72 9.24
N ARG A 3 -23.50 31.74 9.24
CA ARG A 3 -24.86 31.60 9.75
C ARG A 3 -25.69 30.96 8.64
N PHE A 4 -26.01 29.67 8.77
CA PHE A 4 -26.99 29.04 7.90
C PHE A 4 -28.36 29.69 8.17
N ALA A 5 -28.93 30.35 7.15
CA ALA A 5 -30.18 31.09 7.32
C ALA A 5 -31.39 30.16 7.25
N CYS A 6 -32.50 30.56 7.87
CA CYS A 6 -33.76 29.78 7.86
C CYS A 6 -34.20 29.41 6.43
N ARG A 7 -33.97 30.31 5.45
CA ARG A 7 -34.29 30.09 4.04
C ARG A 7 -33.53 28.89 3.47
N ASP A 8 -32.26 28.74 3.79
CA ASP A 8 -31.41 27.68 3.25
C ASP A 8 -31.69 26.35 3.95
N THR A 9 -31.99 26.37 5.25
CA THR A 9 -32.50 25.19 5.97
C THR A 9 -33.83 24.72 5.41
N GLN A 10 -34.77 25.62 5.14
CA GLN A 10 -36.08 25.26 4.57
C GLN A 10 -35.97 24.63 3.18
N LYS A 11 -35.04 25.10 2.34
CA LYS A 11 -34.80 24.51 1.01
C LYS A 11 -34.28 23.07 1.07
N ASN A 12 -33.54 22.72 2.12
CA ASN A 12 -32.88 21.42 2.27
C ASN A 12 -33.58 20.53 3.32
N LEU A 13 -34.78 20.89 3.76
CA LEU A 13 -35.45 20.24 4.89
C LEU A 13 -35.83 18.79 4.58
N THR A 14 -36.39 18.55 3.39
CA THR A 14 -36.77 17.21 2.92
C THR A 14 -35.56 16.32 2.74
N ALA A 15 -34.50 16.82 2.09
CA ALA A 15 -33.25 16.08 1.94
C ALA A 15 -32.59 15.76 3.30
N TYR A 16 -32.67 16.68 4.27
CA TYR A 16 -32.24 16.44 5.65
C TYR A 16 -33.07 15.34 6.32
N ILE A 17 -34.40 15.34 6.16
CA ILE A 17 -35.29 14.32 6.74
C ILE A 17 -35.00 12.93 6.16
N ASN A 18 -34.70 12.86 4.86
CA ASN A 18 -34.40 11.61 4.16
C ASN A 18 -32.94 11.13 4.34
N GLY A 19 -32.08 11.93 4.98
CA GLY A 19 -30.66 11.59 5.14
C GLY A 19 -29.84 11.64 3.84
N GLU A 20 -30.27 12.46 2.88
CA GLU A 20 -29.65 12.59 1.54
C GLU A 20 -28.53 13.64 1.49
N LEU A 21 -28.27 14.32 2.60
CA LEU A 21 -27.30 15.42 2.66
C LEU A 21 -25.88 14.92 2.92
N GLU A 22 -24.91 15.61 2.32
CA GLU A 22 -23.50 15.44 2.66
C GLU A 22 -23.21 15.92 4.10
N ARG A 23 -22.29 15.25 4.80
CA ARG A 23 -22.01 15.47 6.23
C ARG A 23 -21.82 16.94 6.65
N PRO A 24 -21.05 17.78 5.92
CA PRO A 24 -20.87 19.16 6.33
C PRO A 24 -22.21 19.92 6.36
N LEU A 25 -23.05 19.71 5.35
CA LEU A 25 -24.34 20.38 5.22
C LEU A 25 -25.36 19.88 6.26
N GLU A 26 -25.36 18.58 6.54
CA GLU A 26 -26.15 17.97 7.60
C GLU A 26 -25.82 18.57 8.97
N GLU A 27 -24.53 18.76 9.30
CA GLU A 27 -24.08 19.37 10.55
C GLU A 27 -24.52 20.83 10.68
N TRP A 28 -24.46 21.61 9.61
CA TRP A 28 -24.93 23.01 9.61
C TRP A 28 -26.43 23.10 9.87
N ILE A 29 -27.22 22.24 9.22
CA ILE A 29 -28.66 22.21 9.39
C ILE A 29 -29.03 21.69 10.78
N SER A 30 -28.38 20.65 11.29
CA SER A 30 -28.67 20.12 12.63
C SER A 30 -28.41 21.18 13.71
N ARG A 31 -27.34 21.97 13.59
CA ARG A 31 -27.05 23.10 14.47
C ARG A 31 -28.13 24.18 14.38
N HIS A 32 -28.54 24.56 13.17
CA HIS A 32 -29.62 25.52 12.98
C HIS A 32 -30.94 25.05 13.61
N LEU A 33 -31.28 23.76 13.51
CA LEU A 33 -32.50 23.21 14.09
C LEU A 33 -32.50 23.21 15.62
N GLN A 34 -31.33 23.19 16.27
CA GLN A 34 -31.22 23.34 17.72
C GLN A 34 -31.48 24.79 18.16
N GLU A 35 -31.15 25.77 17.31
CA GLU A 35 -31.26 27.20 17.62
C GLU A 35 -32.57 27.83 17.13
N CYS A 36 -33.26 27.22 16.15
CA CYS A 36 -34.44 27.79 15.49
C CYS A 36 -35.70 26.93 15.66
N PRO A 37 -36.60 27.28 16.62
CA PRO A 37 -37.84 26.54 16.87
C PRO A 37 -38.78 26.49 15.65
N ARG A 38 -38.76 27.51 14.79
CA ARG A 38 -39.61 27.56 13.58
C ARG A 38 -39.23 26.47 12.60
N CYS A 39 -37.94 26.32 12.31
CA CYS A 39 -37.46 25.28 11.39
C CYS A 39 -37.63 23.89 12.01
N GLN A 40 -37.46 23.75 13.33
CA GLN A 40 -37.74 22.51 14.05
C GLN A 40 -39.21 22.10 13.92
N ALA A 41 -40.15 23.04 14.07
CA ALA A 41 -41.58 22.77 13.90
C ALA A 41 -41.93 22.32 12.47
N SER A 42 -41.27 22.91 11.44
CA SER A 42 -41.41 22.46 10.05
C SER A 42 -40.98 20.99 9.89
N VAL A 43 -39.82 20.60 10.44
CA VAL A 43 -39.34 19.21 10.38
C VAL A 43 -40.32 18.26 11.05
N GLN A 44 -40.84 18.62 12.23
CA GLN A 44 -41.79 17.80 12.96
C GLN A 44 -43.11 17.62 12.21
N THR A 45 -43.57 18.67 11.51
CA THR A 45 -44.78 18.65 10.70
C THR A 45 -44.62 17.70 9.51
N GLU A 46 -43.51 17.80 8.78
CA GLU A 46 -43.21 16.93 7.64
C GLU A 46 -43.03 15.47 8.08
N LYS A 47 -42.31 15.22 9.18
CA LYS A 47 -42.20 13.87 9.76
C LYS A 47 -43.53 13.30 10.26
N ARG A 48 -44.47 14.14 10.69
CA ARG A 48 -45.82 13.69 11.07
C ARG A 48 -46.61 13.32 9.83
N LEU A 49 -46.56 14.13 8.78
CA LEU A 49 -47.21 13.87 7.51
C LEU A 49 -46.71 12.55 6.90
N ASN A 50 -45.39 12.34 6.83
CA ASN A 50 -44.82 11.10 6.29
C ASN A 50 -45.29 9.87 7.05
N ARG A 51 -45.29 9.91 8.39
CA ARG A 51 -45.81 8.79 9.21
C ARG A 51 -47.29 8.53 8.97
N GLN A 52 -48.11 9.57 8.77
CA GLN A 52 -49.52 9.41 8.45
C GLN A 52 -49.70 8.75 7.09
N LEU A 53 -48.93 9.17 6.07
CA LEU A 53 -48.94 8.56 4.75
C LEU A 53 -48.49 7.09 4.81
N GLU A 54 -47.39 6.79 5.49
CA GLU A 54 -46.89 5.43 5.70
C GLU A 54 -47.94 4.53 6.38
N SER A 55 -48.68 5.07 7.35
CA SER A 55 -49.74 4.31 8.03
C SER A 55 -51.02 4.12 7.20
N ALA A 56 -51.29 5.06 6.28
CA ALA A 56 -52.48 5.03 5.44
C ALA A 56 -52.29 4.15 4.19
N LEU A 57 -51.04 3.97 3.75
CA LEU A 57 -50.69 3.15 2.60
C LEU A 57 -50.41 1.72 3.07
N ALA A 58 -51.12 0.75 2.49
CA ALA A 58 -50.80 -0.66 2.73
C ALA A 58 -49.43 -0.98 2.10
N PRO A 59 -48.48 -1.60 2.83
CA PRO A 59 -47.22 -2.04 2.25
C PRO A 59 -47.49 -3.12 1.21
N GLU A 60 -47.01 -2.91 -0.02
CA GLU A 60 -47.01 -3.95 -1.04
C GLU A 60 -45.95 -5.00 -0.68
N PRO A 61 -46.29 -6.31 -0.68
CA PRO A 61 -45.30 -7.35 -0.41
C PRO A 61 -44.16 -7.28 -1.44
N ALA A 62 -42.93 -7.32 -0.95
CA ALA A 62 -41.76 -7.42 -1.81
C ALA A 62 -41.81 -8.76 -2.61
N PRO A 63 -41.39 -8.77 -3.88
CA PRO A 63 -41.29 -9.99 -4.68
C PRO A 63 -40.44 -11.07 -4.00
N GLU A 64 -40.84 -12.32 -4.16
CA GLU A 64 -40.07 -13.48 -3.69
C GLU A 64 -38.64 -13.46 -4.26
N GLY A 65 -37.65 -13.80 -3.44
CA GLY A 65 -36.24 -13.84 -3.86
C GLY A 65 -35.54 -12.47 -3.97
N LEU A 66 -36.24 -11.35 -3.78
CA LEU A 66 -35.62 -10.02 -3.87
C LEU A 66 -34.53 -9.82 -2.81
N ARG A 67 -34.79 -10.28 -1.58
CA ARG A 67 -33.85 -10.16 -0.46
C ARG A 67 -32.55 -10.90 -0.77
N GLU A 68 -32.65 -12.12 -1.26
CA GLU A 68 -31.51 -12.96 -1.63
C GLU A 68 -30.68 -12.30 -2.73
N ARG A 69 -31.34 -11.74 -3.76
CA ARG A 69 -30.68 -11.01 -4.85
C ARG A 69 -29.94 -9.76 -4.36
N ILE A 70 -30.56 -8.96 -3.49
CA ILE A 70 -29.93 -7.77 -2.90
C ILE A 70 -28.71 -8.17 -2.08
N MET A 71 -28.85 -9.17 -1.20
CA MET A 71 -27.76 -9.62 -0.34
C MET A 71 -26.60 -10.23 -1.15
N ALA A 72 -26.90 -10.94 -2.24
CA ALA A 72 -25.89 -11.44 -3.17
C ALA A 72 -25.13 -10.29 -3.86
N SER A 73 -25.83 -9.24 -4.31
CA SER A 73 -25.21 -8.06 -4.92
C SER A 73 -24.26 -7.35 -3.94
N ILE A 74 -24.72 -7.10 -2.70
CA ILE A 74 -23.90 -6.48 -1.65
C ILE A 74 -22.65 -7.32 -1.36
N ALA A 75 -22.80 -8.64 -1.26
CA ALA A 75 -21.66 -9.53 -1.03
C ALA A 75 -20.66 -9.52 -2.20
N GLN A 76 -21.14 -9.40 -3.44
CA GLN A 76 -20.29 -9.30 -4.61
C GLN A 76 -19.50 -7.98 -4.64
N GLU A 77 -20.14 -6.85 -4.37
CA GLU A 77 -19.48 -5.54 -4.27
C GLU A 77 -18.45 -5.51 -3.14
N ALA A 78 -18.78 -6.09 -1.98
CA ALA A 78 -17.87 -6.20 -0.84
C ALA A 78 -16.65 -7.11 -1.12
N ARG A 79 -16.72 -7.99 -2.13
CA ARG A 79 -15.57 -8.78 -2.62
C ARG A 79 -14.79 -8.00 -3.67
N ALA A 80 -15.48 -7.32 -4.59
CA ALA A 80 -14.84 -6.52 -5.64
C ALA A 80 -14.01 -5.34 -5.09
N GLY A 81 -14.45 -4.72 -3.99
CA GLY A 81 -13.72 -3.65 -3.31
C GLY A 81 -12.48 -4.11 -2.51
N ARG A 82 -12.37 -5.42 -2.22
CA ARG A 82 -11.19 -6.00 -1.59
C ARG A 82 -10.26 -6.52 -2.67
N ARG A 83 -9.39 -5.64 -3.16
CA ARG A 83 -8.13 -6.08 -3.79
C ARG A 83 -7.26 -6.66 -2.68
N ASP A 84 -7.49 -7.94 -2.38
CA ASP A 84 -6.60 -8.70 -1.53
C ASP A 84 -5.27 -8.82 -2.27
N MET A 85 -4.32 -7.96 -1.90
CA MET A 85 -2.96 -7.99 -2.42
C MET A 85 -2.41 -9.37 -2.10
N SER A 86 -2.07 -10.14 -3.12
CA SER A 86 -1.51 -11.46 -2.92
C SER A 86 -0.17 -11.34 -2.20
N TRP A 87 0.19 -12.32 -1.36
CA TRP A 87 1.47 -12.33 -0.65
C TRP A 87 2.68 -12.15 -1.59
N GLY A 88 2.58 -12.60 -2.84
CA GLY A 88 3.60 -12.37 -3.88
C GLY A 88 3.76 -10.90 -4.25
N GLU A 89 2.67 -10.15 -4.39
CA GLU A 89 2.72 -8.71 -4.69
C GLU A 89 3.26 -7.92 -3.50
N VAL A 90 2.92 -8.31 -2.26
CA VAL A 90 3.51 -7.72 -1.04
C VAL A 90 5.02 -7.95 -0.99
N MET A 91 5.48 -9.17 -1.29
CA MET A 91 6.91 -9.49 -1.34
C MET A 91 7.65 -8.71 -2.42
N ILE A 92 7.04 -8.53 -3.59
CA ILE A 92 7.63 -7.73 -4.68
C ILE A 92 7.74 -6.26 -4.27
N CYS A 93 6.69 -5.67 -3.69
CA CYS A 93 6.72 -4.30 -3.19
C CYS A 93 7.79 -4.13 -2.10
N ALA A 94 7.88 -5.06 -1.15
CA ALA A 94 8.89 -5.03 -0.09
C ALA A 94 10.32 -5.12 -0.64
N LEU A 95 10.58 -6.02 -1.59
CA LEU A 95 11.88 -6.14 -2.25
C LEU A 95 12.23 -4.88 -3.05
N SER A 96 11.28 -4.34 -3.82
CA SER A 96 11.48 -3.12 -4.60
C SER A 96 11.80 -1.91 -3.72
N LEU A 97 11.08 -1.74 -2.60
CA LEU A 97 11.32 -0.68 -1.62
C LEU A 97 12.68 -0.85 -0.93
N SER A 98 13.03 -2.08 -0.54
CA SER A 98 14.34 -2.37 0.06
C SER A 98 15.49 -2.05 -0.89
N LEU A 99 15.36 -2.39 -2.17
CA LEU A 99 16.37 -2.07 -3.20
C LEU A 99 16.49 -0.56 -3.42
N LEU A 100 15.37 0.16 -3.49
CA LEU A 100 15.36 1.62 -3.62
C LEU A 100 15.99 2.31 -2.41
N LEU A 101 15.75 1.81 -1.20
CA LEU A 101 16.37 2.34 0.02
C LEU A 101 17.88 2.06 0.05
N CYS A 102 18.32 0.84 -0.28
CA CYS A 102 19.74 0.52 -0.40
C CYS A 102 20.42 1.43 -1.43
N PHE A 103 19.78 1.63 -2.59
CA PHE A 103 20.27 2.56 -3.61
C PHE A 103 20.34 3.99 -3.08
N ALA A 104 19.29 4.49 -2.43
CA ALA A 104 19.28 5.83 -1.87
C ALA A 104 20.41 6.04 -0.84
N VAL A 105 20.66 5.07 0.04
CA VAL A 105 21.77 5.12 1.02
C VAL A 105 23.13 5.17 0.31
N ILE A 106 23.34 4.32 -0.70
CA ILE A 106 24.60 4.31 -1.48
C ILE A 106 24.82 5.65 -2.19
N TRP A 107 23.77 6.27 -2.71
CA TRP A 107 23.85 7.54 -3.43
C TRP A 107 23.94 8.77 -2.54
N LEU A 108 23.26 8.79 -1.40
CA LEU A 108 23.25 9.93 -0.48
C LEU A 108 24.51 10.01 0.39
N ASP A 109 25.12 8.87 0.75
CA ASP A 109 26.32 8.82 1.60
C ASP A 109 27.63 8.66 0.80
N GLY A 110 27.61 9.10 -0.46
CA GLY A 110 28.64 8.84 -1.48
C GLY A 110 30.05 9.39 -1.27
N PRO A 111 30.52 9.80 -0.07
CA PRO A 111 31.93 9.63 0.31
C PRO A 111 32.20 8.90 1.63
N ALA A 112 31.21 8.82 2.53
CA ALA A 112 31.40 8.36 3.92
C ALA A 112 31.17 6.86 4.10
N VAL A 113 30.37 6.22 3.25
CA VAL A 113 30.15 4.76 3.33
C VAL A 113 31.38 3.97 2.91
N TYR A 114 32.19 4.49 1.98
CA TYR A 114 33.37 3.77 1.49
C TYR A 114 34.47 3.65 2.55
N SER A 115 34.64 4.65 3.42
CA SER A 115 35.62 4.58 4.51
C SER A 115 35.21 3.54 5.56
N THR A 116 33.91 3.37 5.82
CA THR A 116 33.42 2.29 6.68
C THR A 116 33.63 0.91 6.03
N LEU A 117 33.45 0.75 4.71
CA LEU A 117 33.74 -0.51 4.02
C LEU A 117 35.23 -0.91 4.07
N ALA A 118 36.15 0.07 4.12
CA ALA A 118 37.57 -0.20 4.36
C ALA A 118 37.83 -0.76 5.78
N GLU A 119 37.08 -0.32 6.79
CA GLU A 119 37.12 -0.88 8.15
C GLU A 119 36.48 -2.28 8.22
N TRP A 120 35.39 -2.52 7.49
CA TRP A 120 34.79 -3.85 7.36
C TRP A 120 35.73 -4.86 6.67
N GLY A 121 36.55 -4.42 5.70
CA GLY A 121 37.62 -5.23 5.13
C GLY A 121 38.66 -5.68 6.18
N GLY A 122 38.98 -4.80 7.14
CA GLY A 122 39.80 -5.13 8.31
C GLY A 122 39.14 -6.12 9.27
N PHE A 123 37.82 -6.05 9.45
CA PHE A 123 37.06 -7.00 10.27
C PHE A 123 36.95 -8.40 9.62
N VAL A 124 36.67 -8.46 8.32
CA VAL A 124 36.59 -9.73 7.56
C VAL A 124 37.94 -10.42 7.52
N SER A 125 39.04 -9.69 7.33
CA SER A 125 40.40 -10.25 7.41
C SER A 125 40.73 -10.77 8.82
N ARG A 126 40.32 -10.07 9.89
CA ARG A 126 40.48 -10.53 11.29
C ARG A 126 39.62 -11.75 11.63
N LEU A 127 38.42 -11.86 11.07
CA LEU A 127 37.58 -13.04 11.20
C LEU A 127 38.16 -14.21 10.41
N GLY A 128 38.68 -13.96 9.21
CA GLY A 128 39.40 -14.96 8.40
C GLY A 128 40.60 -15.53 9.14
N SER A 129 41.42 -14.68 9.78
CA SER A 129 42.57 -15.14 10.57
C SER A 129 42.17 -15.88 11.84
N ARG A 130 41.02 -15.53 12.46
CA ARG A 130 40.49 -16.27 13.60
C ARG A 130 39.90 -17.61 13.21
N LEU A 131 39.27 -17.72 12.04
CA LEU A 131 38.70 -18.99 11.54
C LEU A 131 39.78 -19.98 11.10
N SER A 132 40.94 -19.52 10.64
CA SER A 132 42.10 -20.40 10.36
C SER A 132 42.73 -21.01 11.62
N GLU A 133 42.39 -20.52 12.81
CA GLU A 133 42.92 -21.00 14.09
C GLU A 133 42.01 -22.06 14.76
N TRP A 134 40.80 -22.29 14.23
CA TRP A 134 39.95 -23.40 14.67
C TRP A 134 40.42 -24.68 13.97
N GLU A 135 41.27 -25.46 14.65
CA GLU A 135 41.52 -26.87 14.30
C GLU A 135 40.23 -27.67 14.51
N ILE A 136 39.34 -27.69 13.50
CA ILE A 136 38.39 -28.79 13.35
C ILE A 136 39.17 -29.91 12.68
N GLY A 137 39.50 -30.93 13.47
CA GLY A 137 40.39 -32.01 13.09
C GLY A 137 40.08 -32.65 11.73
N GLY A 138 41.14 -32.80 10.93
CA GLY A 138 41.27 -33.83 9.90
C GLY A 138 40.55 -33.56 8.59
N GLY A 139 41.17 -32.80 7.68
CA GLY A 139 40.78 -32.79 6.27
C GLY A 139 41.52 -31.74 5.46
N VAL A 140 42.37 -32.19 4.54
CA VAL A 140 43.20 -31.41 3.61
C VAL A 140 42.45 -30.20 3.02
N VAL A 141 42.77 -28.98 3.48
CA VAL A 141 42.60 -27.78 2.65
C VAL A 141 43.87 -27.66 1.85
N ALA A 142 43.82 -28.22 0.64
CA ALA A 142 44.82 -27.98 -0.39
C ALA A 142 45.03 -26.47 -0.49
N SER A 143 46.29 -26.08 -0.36
CA SER A 143 46.83 -24.75 -0.59
C SER A 143 46.20 -24.07 -1.81
N LEU A 144 45.15 -23.28 -1.57
CA LEU A 144 44.73 -22.19 -2.44
C LEU A 144 45.21 -20.91 -1.77
N SER A 145 46.48 -20.58 -2.02
CA SER A 145 46.95 -19.21 -1.84
C SER A 145 46.23 -18.35 -2.88
N VAL A 146 45.02 -17.90 -2.57
CA VAL A 146 44.44 -16.76 -3.28
C VAL A 146 45.32 -15.57 -2.94
N GLN A 147 46.18 -15.18 -3.86
CA GLN A 147 47.01 -14.00 -3.73
C GLN A 147 46.10 -12.77 -3.87
N TRP A 148 45.69 -12.22 -2.73
CA TRP A 148 44.75 -11.09 -2.61
C TRP A 148 45.37 -9.71 -2.89
N ASP A 149 46.57 -9.64 -3.47
CA ASP A 149 47.28 -8.35 -3.56
C ASP A 149 46.85 -7.47 -4.76
N ASN A 150 46.13 -8.01 -5.76
CA ASN A 150 45.81 -7.28 -7.00
C ASN A 150 44.33 -7.26 -7.44
N THR A 151 43.42 -7.94 -6.73
CA THR A 151 42.00 -8.01 -7.13
C THR A 151 41.19 -6.79 -6.72
N VAL A 152 41.58 -6.05 -5.68
CA VAL A 152 40.88 -4.82 -5.28
C VAL A 152 41.10 -3.69 -6.29
N GLY A 153 42.33 -3.57 -6.83
CA GLY A 153 42.67 -2.55 -7.83
C GLY A 153 42.03 -2.78 -9.20
N THR A 154 41.81 -4.03 -9.61
CA THR A 154 41.13 -4.38 -10.87
C THR A 154 39.62 -4.23 -10.78
N VAL A 155 39.01 -4.47 -9.62
CA VAL A 155 37.59 -4.17 -9.41
C VAL A 155 37.36 -2.66 -9.50
N GLN A 156 38.22 -1.85 -8.87
CA GLN A 156 38.10 -0.40 -8.86
C GLN A 156 38.26 0.26 -10.25
N SER A 157 39.03 -0.32 -11.17
CA SER A 157 39.15 0.17 -12.55
C SER A 157 37.99 -0.23 -13.46
N VAL A 158 37.32 -1.35 -13.19
CA VAL A 158 36.11 -1.79 -13.90
C VAL A 158 34.90 -0.93 -13.55
N TRP A 159 34.78 -0.48 -12.29
CA TRP A 159 33.70 0.41 -11.85
C TRP A 159 33.86 1.88 -12.27
N ASN A 160 35.01 2.26 -12.82
CA ASN A 160 35.31 3.63 -13.24
C ASN A 160 35.00 3.90 -14.73
N GLN A 161 34.36 2.93 -15.42
CA GLN A 161 33.84 3.13 -16.77
C GLN A 161 32.33 3.44 -16.69
N PRO A 162 31.84 4.54 -17.29
CA PRO A 162 30.43 4.97 -17.20
C PRO A 162 29.43 3.97 -17.81
N ASP A 163 29.91 2.95 -18.53
CA ASP A 163 29.08 1.99 -19.26
C ASP A 163 28.80 0.70 -18.45
N ALA A 164 29.58 0.42 -17.40
CA ALA A 164 29.45 -0.80 -16.60
C ALA A 164 28.13 -0.83 -15.80
N GLY A 165 27.64 0.35 -15.38
CA GLY A 165 26.33 0.50 -14.75
C GLY A 165 25.21 0.05 -15.69
N MET A 166 25.23 0.45 -16.96
CA MET A 166 24.20 0.09 -17.93
C MET A 166 24.13 -1.42 -18.20
N VAL A 167 25.27 -2.12 -18.28
CA VAL A 167 25.29 -3.58 -18.50
C VAL A 167 24.67 -4.32 -17.31
N PHE A 168 24.92 -3.87 -16.08
CA PHE A 168 24.30 -4.44 -14.88
C PHE A 168 22.79 -4.17 -14.83
N PHE A 169 22.35 -2.97 -15.24
CA PHE A 169 20.93 -2.64 -15.38
C PHE A 169 20.22 -3.51 -16.43
N ILE A 170 20.84 -3.77 -17.59
CA ILE A 170 20.27 -4.64 -18.63
C ILE A 170 20.14 -6.08 -18.12
N LEU A 171 21.14 -6.60 -17.39
CA LEU A 171 21.09 -7.95 -16.83
C LEU A 171 20.06 -8.09 -15.72
N LEU A 172 19.95 -7.11 -14.82
CA LEU A 172 18.93 -7.10 -13.75
C LEU A 172 17.52 -6.99 -14.33
N PHE A 173 17.32 -6.14 -15.34
CA PHE A 173 16.02 -5.97 -16.01
C PHE A 173 15.63 -7.25 -16.78
N CYS A 174 16.57 -7.90 -17.46
CA CYS A 174 16.34 -9.19 -18.11
C CYS A 174 15.98 -10.29 -17.11
N PHE A 175 16.58 -10.30 -15.91
CA PHE A 175 16.27 -11.28 -14.87
C PHE A 175 14.87 -11.07 -14.28
N ILE A 176 14.46 -9.81 -14.07
CA ILE A 176 13.11 -9.46 -13.63
C ILE A 176 12.07 -9.80 -14.71
N ALA A 177 12.37 -9.51 -15.99
CA ALA A 177 11.49 -9.85 -17.10
C ALA A 177 11.35 -11.38 -17.30
N ALA A 178 12.44 -12.13 -17.17
CA ALA A 178 12.42 -13.60 -17.24
C ALA A 178 11.63 -14.22 -16.07
N GLY A 179 11.79 -13.69 -14.85
CA GLY A 179 10.98 -14.07 -13.69
C GLY A 179 9.49 -13.80 -13.90
N TYR A 180 9.16 -12.65 -14.50
CA TYR A 180 7.77 -12.29 -14.82
C TYR A 180 7.14 -13.22 -15.87
N GLN A 181 7.89 -13.60 -16.90
CA GLN A 181 7.40 -14.47 -17.97
C GLN A 181 7.20 -15.93 -17.50
N TRP A 182 8.04 -16.40 -16.58
CA TRP A 182 7.89 -17.71 -15.95
C TRP A 182 6.65 -17.79 -15.02
N LEU A 183 6.41 -16.74 -14.22
CA LEU A 183 5.21 -16.61 -13.38
C LEU A 183 3.90 -16.47 -14.18
N ARG A 184 3.97 -15.94 -15.40
CA ARG A 184 2.81 -15.86 -16.30
C ARG A 184 2.48 -17.23 -16.91
N LEU A 185 3.49 -18.03 -17.24
CA LEU A 185 3.31 -19.36 -17.84
C LEU A 185 2.82 -20.41 -16.82
N SER A 186 3.23 -20.30 -15.55
CA SER A 186 2.78 -21.20 -14.49
C SER A 186 1.28 -21.08 -14.14
N LYS A 187 0.63 -19.96 -14.53
CA LYS A 187 -0.82 -19.76 -14.35
C LYS A 187 -1.70 -20.44 -15.41
N TRP A 188 -1.13 -21.03 -16.47
CA TRP A 188 -1.88 -21.72 -17.54
C TRP A 188 -1.85 -23.26 -17.42
N THR A 189 -1.15 -23.80 -16.43
CA THR A 189 -0.94 -25.25 -16.26
C THR A 189 -1.73 -25.86 -15.10
N THR A 190 -2.74 -25.16 -14.59
CA THR A 190 -3.68 -25.62 -13.55
C THR A 190 -5.08 -25.15 -13.90
#